data_AF-A0A920WNX7-F1
#
_entry.id   AF-A0A920WNX7-F1
#
_cell.length_a   1.000
_cell.length_b   1.000
_cell.length_c   1.000
_cell.angle_alpha   90.00
_cell.angle_beta   90.00
_cell.angle_gamma   90.00
#
_symmetry.space_group_name_H-M   'P 1'
#
loop_
_entity.id
_entity.type
_entity.pdbx_description
1 polymer ?
#
loop_
_entity_poly.entity_id
_entity_poly.type
_entity_poly.pdbx_seq_one_letter_code
_entity_poly.pdbx_strand_id
1 'polypeptide(L)' 'MCATLAGVLGRFGDYGDRLARALDRVRSGDLDWFTRPMIDSYHTVWFELHENLLATLGIERAREHAAG' A
#
# COMPACT_ATOMS: atom_id res chain seq x y z
N MET A 1 -4.10 6.52 -9.05
CA MET A 1 -4.55 6.26 -7.67
C MET A 1 -3.67 6.97 -6.64
N CYS A 2 -2.41 6.58 -6.40
CA CYS A 2 -1.56 7.24 -5.40
C CYS A 2 -1.41 8.75 -5.65
N ALA A 3 -1.18 9.18 -6.90
CA ALA A 3 -1.11 10.61 -7.25
C ALA A 3 -2.43 11.37 -6.97
N THR A 4 -3.58 10.74 -7.21
CA THR A 4 -4.90 11.33 -6.91
C THR A 4 -5.09 11.47 -5.40
N LEU A 5 -4.72 10.45 -4.62
CA LEU A 5 -4.78 10.47 -3.16
C LEU A 5 -3.79 11.48 -2.57
N ALA A 6 -2.60 11.62 -3.16
CA ALA A 6 -1.60 12.61 -2.77
C ALA A 6 -2.10 14.05 -2.96
N GLY A 7 -2.91 14.30 -3.99
CA GLY A 7 -3.59 15.58 -4.20
C GLY A 7 -4.64 15.92 -3.13
N VAL A 8 -5.15 14.91 -2.40
CA VAL A 8 -6.08 15.09 -1.28
C VAL A 8 -5.34 15.15 0.06
N LEU A 9 -4.35 14.28 0.25
CA LEU A 9 -3.54 14.17 1.46
C LEU A 9 -2.09 13.84 1.09
N GLY A 10 -1.18 14.80 1.29
CA GLY A 10 0.22 14.70 0.87
C GLY A 10 0.99 13.48 1.39
N ARG A 11 0.57 12.90 2.54
CA ARG A 11 1.16 11.65 3.07
C ARG A 11 1.01 10.44 2.13
N PHE A 12 0.08 10.49 1.17
CA PHE A 12 -0.08 9.40 0.20
C PHE A 12 0.89 9.45 -0.98
N GLY A 13 1.66 10.53 -1.13
CA GLY A 13 2.57 10.72 -2.27
C GLY A 13 3.67 9.67 -2.37
N ASP A 14 4.24 9.28 -1.23
CA ASP A 14 5.41 8.39 -1.18
C ASP A 14 5.08 6.91 -1.48
N TYR A 15 3.82 6.49 -1.27
CA TYR A 15 3.40 5.10 -1.54
C TYR A 15 3.52 4.72 -3.01
N GLY A 16 3.35 5.68 -3.94
CA GLY A 16 3.48 5.42 -5.38
C GLY A 16 4.88 4.92 -5.74
N ASP A 17 5.90 5.64 -5.29
CA ASP A 17 7.30 5.32 -5.58
C ASP A 17 7.75 4.05 -4.85
N ARG A 18 7.31 3.85 -3.61
CA ARG A 18 7.58 2.61 -2.84
C ARG A 18 6.97 1.37 -3.52
N LEU A 19 5.72 1.45 -4.00
CA LEU A 19 5.07 0.35 -4.73
C LEU A 19 5.76 0.07 -6.06
N ALA A 20 6.12 1.11 -6.82
CA ALA A 20 6.82 0.96 -8.09
C ALA A 20 8.18 0.26 -7.90
N ARG A 21 8.96 0.69 -6.90
CA ARG A 21 10.24 0.09 -6.56
C ARG A 21 10.11 -1.38 -6.16
N ALA A 22 9.13 -1.73 -5.33
CA ALA A 22 8.89 -3.12 -4.94
C ALA A 22 8.47 -3.98 -6.14
N LEU A 23 7.62 -3.45 -7.02
CA LEU A 23 7.19 -4.12 -8.24
C LEU A 23 8.36 -4.37 -9.21
N ASP A 24 9.27 -3.41 -9.36
CA ASP A 24 10.45 -3.56 -10.21
C ASP A 24 11.38 -4.67 -9.68
N ARG A 25 11.51 -4.81 -8.36
CA ARG A 25 12.25 -5.91 -7.74
C ARG A 25 11.61 -7.27 -8.03
N VAL A 26 10.30 -7.38 -7.85
CA VAL A 26 9.54 -8.61 -8.18
C VAL A 26 9.71 -8.97 -9.66
N ARG A 27 9.61 -7.98 -10.55
CA ARG A 27 9.80 -8.16 -12.01
C ARG A 27 11.23 -8.55 -12.37
N SER A 28 12.22 -8.12 -11.59
CA SER A 28 13.62 -8.53 -11.75
C SER A 28 13.91 -9.97 -11.28
N GLY A 29 12.89 -10.69 -10.77
CA GLY A 29 12.98 -12.08 -10.34
C GLY A 29 13.11 -12.26 -8.83
N ASP A 30 13.17 -11.16 -8.07
CA ASP A 30 13.26 -11.19 -6.60
C ASP A 30 11.84 -11.28 -5.99
N LEU A 31 11.25 -12.48 -6.05
CA LEU A 31 9.88 -12.76 -5.61
C LEU A 31 9.65 -12.51 -4.12
N ASP A 32 10.70 -12.47 -3.30
CA ASP A 32 10.61 -12.09 -1.89
C ASP A 32 10.00 -10.70 -1.72
N TRP A 33 10.23 -9.79 -2.68
CA TRP A 33 9.63 -8.45 -2.67
C TRP A 33 8.13 -8.43 -2.92
N PHE A 34 7.49 -9.56 -3.20
CA PHE A 34 6.05 -9.60 -3.38
C PHE A 34 5.30 -9.56 -2.05
N THR A 35 5.67 -10.39 -1.07
CA THR A 35 4.93 -10.53 0.20
C THR A 35 5.76 -10.51 1.48
N ARG A 36 7.10 -10.36 1.40
CA ARG A 36 7.94 -10.45 2.59
C ARG A 36 7.65 -9.30 3.58
N PRO A 37 7.17 -9.60 4.80
CA PRO A 37 6.66 -8.58 5.72
C PRO A 37 7.75 -7.72 6.39
N MET A 38 9.00 -8.17 6.37
CA MET A 38 10.12 -7.47 7.01
C MET A 38 10.80 -6.42 6.12
N ILE A 39 10.32 -6.25 4.89
CA ILE A 39 10.83 -5.27 3.94
C ILE A 39 9.66 -4.47 3.38
N ASP A 40 9.98 -3.39 2.66
CA ASP A 40 9.07 -2.66 1.79
C ASP A 40 8.68 -3.50 0.56
N SER A 41 8.16 -4.70 0.82
CA SER A 41 7.56 -5.55 -0.18
C SER A 41 6.30 -4.89 -0.71
N TYR A 42 5.88 -5.29 -1.91
CA TYR A 42 4.69 -4.77 -2.55
C TYR A 42 3.46 -4.92 -1.63
N HIS A 43 3.31 -6.09 -0.99
CA HIS A 43 2.24 -6.33 -0.03
C HIS A 43 2.35 -5.44 1.23
N THR A 44 3.54 -5.27 1.82
CA THR A 44 3.72 -4.42 3.01
C THR A 44 3.32 -2.98 2.72
N VAL A 45 3.82 -2.42 1.61
CA VAL A 45 3.54 -1.02 1.23
C VAL A 45 2.06 -0.85 0.87
N TRP A 46 1.45 -1.83 0.19
CA TRP A 46 0.01 -1.82 -0.10
C TRP A 46 -0.83 -1.88 1.18
N PHE A 47 -0.45 -2.73 2.13
CA PHE A 47 -1.14 -2.88 3.41
C PHE A 47 -1.11 -1.59 4.23
N GLU A 48 0.05 -0.93 4.30
CA GLU A 48 0.19 0.38 4.94
C GLU A 48 -0.70 1.44 4.28
N LEU A 49 -0.72 1.49 2.94
CA LEU A 49 -1.58 2.41 2.19
C LEU A 49 -3.06 2.14 2.50
N HIS A 50 -3.47 0.87 2.52
CA HIS A 50 -4.83 0.45 2.82
C HIS A 50 -5.25 0.87 4.24
N GLU A 51 -4.43 0.59 5.25
CA GLU A 51 -4.72 1.01 6.63
C GLU A 51 -4.83 2.52 6.77
N ASN A 52 -3.95 3.27 6.13
CA ASN A 52 -4.03 4.73 6.14
C ASN A 52 -5.28 5.25 5.46
N LEU A 53 -5.75 4.59 4.39
CA LEU A 53 -7.00 4.95 3.73
C LEU A 53 -8.20 4.65 4.63
N LEU A 54 -8.27 3.48 5.24
CA LEU A 54 -9.32 3.12 6.19
C LEU A 54 -9.38 4.10 7.37
N ALA A 55 -8.23 4.42 7.97
CA ALA A 55 -8.12 5.39 9.05
C ALA A 55 -8.57 6.79 8.62
N THR A 56 -8.25 7.19 7.38
CA THR A 56 -8.69 8.48 6.81
C THR A 56 -10.21 8.52 6.60
N LEU A 57 -10.80 7.42 6.17
CA LEU A 57 -12.24 7.31 5.93
C LEU A 57 -13.05 7.01 7.20
N GLY A 58 -12.39 6.81 8.34
CA GLY A 58 -13.03 6.42 9.60
C GLY A 58 -13.68 5.03 9.53
N ILE A 59 -13.23 4.17 8.61
CA ILE A 59 -13.75 2.81 8.45
C ILE A 59 -12.97 1.90 9.38
N GLU A 60 -13.67 1.33 10.37
CA GLU A 60 -13.08 0.29 11.21
C GLU A 60 -12.87 -0.98 10.39
N ARG A 61 -11.70 -1.60 10.54
CA ARG A 61 -11.33 -2.84 9.85
C ARG A 61 -12.34 -3.98 10.01
N ALA A 62 -13.02 -4.04 11.15
CA ALA A 62 -14.10 -4.99 11.39
C ALA A 62 -15.31 -4.80 10.44
N ARG A 63 -15.55 -3.58 9.96
CA ARG A 63 -16.61 -3.27 8.99
C ARG A 63 -16.23 -3.62 7.56
N GLU A 64 -14.94 -3.67 7.23
CA GLU A 64 -14.47 -4.15 5.92
C GLU A 64 -14.75 -5.64 5.75
N HIS A 65 -14.41 -6.45 6.76
CA HIS A 65 -14.68 -7.90 6.76
C HIS A 65 -16.17 -8.26 6.71
N ALA A 66 -17.07 -7.36 7.11
CA ALA A 66 -18.51 -7.56 7.04
C ALA A 66 -19.12 -7.22 5.66
N ALA A 67 -18.34 -6.57 4.78
CA ALA A 67 -18.78 -6.12 3.46
C ALA A 67 -18.29 -7.00 2.30
N GLY A 68 -17.53 -8.06 2.58
CA GLY A 68 -17.07 -9.07 1.62
C GLY A 68 -17.85 -10.37 1.74
#